data_AF-A0A4Y2MQG2-F1
#
_entry.id   AF-A0A4Y2MQG2-F1
#
_cell.length_a   1.000
_cell.length_b   1.000
_cell.length_c   1.000
_cell.angle_alpha   90.00
_cell.angle_beta   90.00
_cell.angle_gamma   90.00
#
_symmetry.space_group_name_H-M   'P 1'
#
loop_
_entity.id
_entity.type
_entity.pdbx_description
1 polymer ?
#
loop_
_entity_poly.entity_id
_entity_poly.type
_entity_poly.pdbx_seq_one_letter_code
_entity_poly.pdbx_strand_id
1 'polypeptide(L)'
;MAQLIARYPEEVTEDYEQIKHILLKRYKLSAEMFSQMFVKHSKNTDGTWKDFVYELRTYFQESIKGLEVDTFEQLCDLILTD
;
A
#
# COMPACT_ATOMS: atom_id res chain seq x y z
N MET A 1 17.69 -13.23 -15.42
CA MET A 1 17.53 -12.41 -14.19
C MET A 1 16.78 -13.24 -13.15
N ALA A 2 17.40 -14.32 -12.68
CA ALA A 2 16.79 -15.28 -11.75
C ALA A 2 17.81 -15.55 -10.64
N GLN A 3 17.87 -14.68 -9.64
CA GLN A 3 18.78 -14.83 -8.49
C GLN A 3 18.17 -14.29 -7.19
N LEU A 4 16.86 -14.49 -6.95
CA LEU A 4 16.26 -14.21 -5.63
C LEU A 4 15.89 -15.46 -4.84
N ILE A 5 16.07 -16.65 -5.40
CA ILE A 5 15.67 -17.92 -4.78
C ILE A 5 16.89 -18.85 -4.71
N ALA A 6 17.93 -18.42 -4.01
CA ALA A 6 19.04 -19.28 -3.67
C ALA A 6 19.15 -19.35 -2.15
N ARG A 7 18.39 -20.30 -1.58
CA ARG A 7 18.80 -21.13 -0.45
C ARG A 7 19.09 -20.37 0.85
N TYR A 8 18.04 -20.16 1.66
CA TYR A 8 18.22 -19.93 3.09
C TYR A 8 17.91 -21.24 3.86
N PRO A 9 18.84 -21.75 4.68
CA PRO A 9 18.67 -22.98 5.45
C PRO A 9 17.67 -22.77 6.60
N GLU A 10 17.01 -23.83 7.06
CA GLU A 10 15.90 -23.85 8.02
C GLU A 10 16.23 -23.39 9.48
N GLU A 11 17.31 -22.63 9.70
CA GLU A 11 17.73 -22.06 11.00
C GLU A 11 17.25 -20.60 11.21
N VAL A 12 16.24 -20.17 10.44
CA VAL A 12 15.92 -18.75 10.14
C VAL A 12 14.56 -18.36 10.71
N THR A 13 14.13 -18.91 11.84
CA THR A 13 12.87 -18.48 12.45
C THR A 13 12.95 -17.04 12.97
N GLU A 14 14.10 -16.62 13.50
CA GLU A 14 14.34 -15.23 13.95
C GLU A 14 14.51 -14.24 12.79
N ASP A 15 15.17 -14.63 11.69
CA ASP A 15 15.31 -13.78 10.51
C ASP A 15 13.99 -13.70 9.73
N TYR A 16 13.21 -14.78 9.67
CA TYR A 16 11.93 -14.78 8.97
C TYR A 16 10.92 -13.84 9.64
N GLU A 17 10.81 -13.85 10.97
CA GLU A 17 9.96 -12.91 11.71
C GLU A 17 10.42 -11.46 11.50
N GLN A 18 11.74 -11.21 11.50
CA GLN A 18 12.29 -9.87 11.25
C GLN A 18 12.05 -9.41 9.80
N ILE A 19 12.30 -10.26 8.81
CA ILE A 19 12.06 -9.98 7.39
C ILE A 19 10.56 -9.74 7.16
N LYS A 20 9.69 -10.57 7.74
CA LYS A 20 8.24 -10.40 7.70
C LYS A 20 7.83 -9.07 8.30
N HIS A 21 8.38 -8.68 9.46
CA HIS A 21 8.08 -7.40 10.09
C HIS A 21 8.58 -6.20 9.26
N ILE A 22 9.77 -6.27 8.69
CA ILE A 22 10.32 -5.22 7.81
C ILE A 22 9.47 -5.07 6.54
N LEU A 23 9.10 -6.19 5.90
CA LEU A 23 8.22 -6.18 4.74
C LEU A 23 6.85 -5.58 5.10
N LEU A 24 6.20 -6.06 6.17
CA LEU A 24 4.92 -5.52 6.63
C LEU A 24 4.99 -4.03 6.93
N LYS A 25 6.02 -3.57 7.64
CA LYS A 25 6.21 -2.14 7.93
C LYS A 25 6.40 -1.32 6.65
N ARG A 26 7.17 -1.83 5.69
CA ARG A 26 7.45 -1.15 4.41
C ARG A 26 6.23 -1.11 3.49
N TYR A 27 5.45 -2.19 3.41
CA TYR A 27 4.20 -2.23 2.65
C TYR A 27 3.13 -1.34 3.28
N LYS A 28 2.98 -1.38 4.62
CA LYS A 28 2.08 -0.46 5.36
C LYS A 28 2.45 1.01 5.13
N LEU A 29 3.73 1.37 5.26
CA LEU A 29 4.21 2.73 4.97
C LEU A 29 3.92 3.14 3.51
N SER A 30 4.12 2.22 2.56
CA SER A 30 3.85 2.51 1.14
C SER A 30 2.37 2.74 0.90
N ALA A 31 1.49 1.97 1.53
CA ALA A 31 0.06 2.08 1.33
C ALA A 31 -0.56 3.26 2.12
N GLU A 32 -0.04 3.58 3.29
CA GLU A 32 -0.33 4.82 4.01
C GLU A 32 0.06 6.05 3.16
N MET A 33 1.21 6.00 2.49
CA MET A 33 1.64 7.06 1.57
C MET A 33 0.69 7.21 0.37
N PHE A 34 0.15 6.12 -0.18
CA PHE A 34 -0.91 6.18 -1.21
C PHE A 34 -2.22 6.77 -0.68
N SER A 35 -2.58 6.48 0.58
CA SER A 35 -3.76 7.05 1.23
C SER A 35 -3.62 8.56 1.41
N GLN A 36 -2.45 9.03 1.87
CA GLN A 36 -2.18 10.47 1.92
C GLN A 36 -2.17 11.12 0.55
N MET A 37 -1.63 10.44 -0.47
CA MET A 37 -1.68 10.93 -1.85
C MET A 37 -3.12 11.06 -2.33
N PHE A 38 -4.01 10.11 -2.00
CA PHE A 38 -5.44 10.16 -2.32
C PHE A 38 -6.15 11.33 -1.62
N VAL A 39 -5.94 11.52 -0.31
CA VAL A 39 -6.55 12.62 0.47
C VAL A 39 -6.09 13.99 -0.03
N LYS A 40 -4.80 14.11 -0.36
CA LYS A 40 -4.19 15.36 -0.86
C LYS A 40 -4.39 15.55 -2.37
N HIS A 41 -4.97 14.58 -3.08
CA HIS A 41 -5.14 14.66 -4.52
C HIS A 41 -6.20 15.71 -4.87
N SER A 42 -5.75 16.82 -5.45
CA SER A 42 -6.61 17.84 -6.03
C SER A 42 -6.67 17.70 -7.54
N LYS A 43 -7.79 18.07 -8.15
CA LYS A 43 -7.93 18.09 -9.61
C LYS A 43 -6.85 18.96 -10.24
N ASN A 44 -6.04 18.37 -11.11
CA ASN A 44 -5.08 19.11 -11.92
C ASN A 44 -5.81 20.13 -12.82
N THR A 45 -5.25 21.33 -12.94
CA THR A 45 -5.79 22.44 -13.75
C THR A 45 -5.95 22.07 -15.22
N ASP A 46 -5.05 21.22 -15.72
CA ASP A 46 -4.96 20.79 -17.12
C ASP A 46 -5.66 19.46 -17.40
N GLY A 47 -6.06 18.73 -16.35
CA GLY A 47 -6.69 17.41 -16.44
C GLY A 47 -8.21 17.48 -16.54
N THR A 48 -8.81 16.53 -17.25
CA THR A 48 -10.28 16.38 -17.24
C THR A 48 -10.74 15.82 -15.89
N TRP A 49 -12.01 16.05 -15.52
CA TRP A 49 -12.59 15.38 -14.35
C TRP A 49 -12.55 13.85 -14.45
N LYS A 50 -12.51 13.32 -15.67
CA LYS A 50 -12.42 11.88 -15.93
C LYS A 50 -11.03 11.32 -15.59
N ASP A 51 -9.97 12.05 -15.94
CA ASP A 51 -8.59 11.72 -15.52
C ASP A 51 -8.48 11.74 -13.99
N PHE A 52 -8.98 12.80 -13.35
CA PHE A 52 -8.96 12.91 -11.89
C PHE A 52 -9.65 11.73 -11.18
N VAL A 53 -10.83 11.34 -11.66
CA VAL A 53 -11.55 10.18 -11.09
C VAL A 53 -10.82 8.86 -11.37
N TYR A 54 -10.17 8.75 -12.54
CA TYR A 54 -9.38 7.57 -12.88
C TYR A 54 -8.12 7.44 -12.00
N GLU A 55 -7.42 8.55 -11.77
CA GLU A 55 -6.26 8.63 -10.89
C GLU A 55 -6.66 8.33 -9.44
N LEU A 56 -7.71 8.98 -8.92
CA LEU A 56 -8.28 8.69 -7.60
C LEU A 56 -8.60 7.21 -7.42
N ARG A 57 -9.28 6.61 -8.40
CA ARG A 57 -9.63 5.19 -8.35
C ARG A 57 -8.38 4.30 -8.33
N THR A 58 -7.37 4.65 -9.10
CA THR A 58 -6.10 3.90 -9.15
C THR A 58 -5.38 3.96 -7.82
N TYR A 59 -5.22 5.15 -7.22
CA TYR A 59 -4.59 5.30 -5.90
C TYR A 59 -5.35 4.56 -4.81
N PHE A 60 -6.68 4.63 -4.84
CA PHE A 60 -7.52 3.94 -3.87
C PHE A 60 -7.42 2.41 -3.99
N GLN A 61 -7.41 1.88 -5.21
CA GLN A 61 -7.26 0.44 -5.45
C GLN A 61 -5.89 -0.08 -5.00
N GLU A 62 -4.82 0.66 -5.30
CA GLU A 62 -3.47 0.29 -4.85
C GLU A 62 -3.34 0.37 -3.32
N SER A 63 -3.99 1.35 -2.69
CA SER A 63 -3.98 1.49 -1.22
C SER A 63 -4.74 0.34 -0.53
N ILE A 64 -5.96 0.02 -0.96
CA ILE A 64 -6.74 -1.13 -0.44
C ILE A 64 -5.98 -2.44 -0.60
N LYS A 65 -5.35 -2.64 -1.77
CA LYS A 65 -4.57 -3.84 -2.06
C LYS A 65 -3.29 -3.92 -1.24
N GLY A 66 -2.63 -2.80 -0.98
CA GLY A 66 -1.40 -2.73 -0.19
C GLY A 66 -1.61 -2.89 1.31
N LEU A 67 -2.81 -2.55 1.82
CA LEU A 67 -3.19 -2.67 3.23
C LEU A 67 -3.98 -3.93 3.56
N GLU A 68 -4.27 -4.77 2.56
CA GLU A 68 -5.11 -5.97 2.72
C GLU A 68 -6.44 -5.62 3.42
N VAL A 69 -7.04 -4.49 3.03
CA VAL A 69 -8.32 -4.03 3.59
C VAL A 69 -9.42 -4.95 3.08
N ASP A 70 -9.92 -5.81 3.96
CA ASP A 70 -10.98 -6.78 3.65
C ASP A 70 -12.34 -6.33 4.20
N THR A 71 -12.34 -5.42 5.18
CA THR A 71 -13.56 -4.96 5.86
C THR A 71 -13.83 -3.47 5.67
N PHE A 72 -15.11 -3.11 5.71
CA PHE A 72 -15.54 -1.70 5.66
C PHE A 72 -15.02 -0.89 6.84
N GLU A 73 -14.88 -1.50 8.02
CA GLU A 73 -14.34 -0.83 9.22
C GLU A 73 -12.86 -0.46 9.02
N GLN A 74 -12.03 -1.38 8.51
CA GLN A 74 -10.64 -1.09 8.15
C GLN A 74 -10.53 -0.01 7.06
N LEU A 75 -11.50 0.05 6.14
CA LEU A 75 -11.57 1.11 5.15
C LEU A 75 -11.90 2.47 5.78
N CYS A 76 -12.83 2.50 6.73
CA CYS A 76 -13.16 3.71 7.47
C CYS A 76 -11.98 4.19 8.31
N ASP A 77 -11.31 3.30 9.06
CA ASP A 77 -10.08 3.63 9.78
C ASP A 77 -9.02 4.22 8.84
N LEU A 78 -8.85 3.66 7.63
CA LEU A 78 -7.90 4.18 6.65
C LEU A 78 -8.18 5.63 6.22
N ILE A 79 -9.46 5.98 6.07
CA ILE A 79 -9.88 7.32 5.65
C ILE A 79 -9.91 8.30 6.82
N LEU A 80 -10.15 7.81 8.05
CA LEU A 80 -10.36 8.62 9.25
C LEU A 80 -9.08 8.84 10.09
N THR A 81 -8.02 8.04 9.88
CA THR A 81 -6.79 8.11 10.69
C THR A 81 -5.77 9.14 10.17
N ASP A 82 -6.14 10.06 9.27
CA ASP A 82 -5.31 11.22 8.86
C ASP A 82 -5.89 12.55 9.39
#